data_AF-A0A8B7XYB8-F1
#
_entry.id   AF-A0A8B7XYB8-F1
#
_cell.length_a   1.000
_cell.length_b   1.000
_cell.length_c   1.000
_cell.angle_alpha   90.00
_cell.angle_beta   90.00
_cell.angle_gamma   90.00
#
_symmetry.space_group_name_H-M   'P 1'
#
loop_
_entity.id
_entity.type
_entity.pdbx_description
1 polymer ?
#
loop_
_entity_poly.entity_id
_entity_poly.type
_entity_poly.pdbx_seq_one_letter_code
_entity_poly.pdbx_strand_id
1 'polypeptide(L)'
;MSMSESSSSEDEVSVSPPSYGVTFTIGGLPLSGSTSAGSPRSPSEAAPASQPPEPEDDNRRREQEKWAMLAGQAAYKLEAYVFRQVLPEELIKPHIFPRNITDMEALIHKYGRSGEAVRLENAKEKWKQLKNKWQWTKAHTAALSVIKFAYLHISNPLEVMMRLDRNDGESLKETRRAFRKSLPTELYEAGDQIVEMMHEANLLKDESSINET
;
A
#
# COMPACT_ATOMS: atom_id res chain seq x y z
N MET A 1 40.36 -25.96 -40.82
CA MET A 1 39.49 -25.65 -41.97
C MET A 1 38.21 -26.45 -41.81
N SER A 2 37.12 -25.75 -41.53
CA SER A 2 35.74 -26.07 -41.95
C SER A 2 34.90 -24.94 -41.41
N MET A 3 34.74 -23.94 -42.27
CA MET A 3 33.74 -22.90 -42.14
C MET A 3 32.38 -23.52 -42.37
N SER A 4 31.38 -23.08 -41.62
CA SER A 4 29.98 -23.12 -42.04
C SER A 4 29.29 -21.94 -41.39
N GLU A 5 29.24 -20.85 -42.16
CA GLU A 5 28.25 -19.80 -42.02
C GLU A 5 26.86 -20.40 -42.32
N SER A 6 25.85 -19.95 -41.58
CA SER A 6 24.48 -19.96 -42.07
C SER A 6 23.79 -18.71 -41.51
N SER A 7 23.80 -17.71 -42.38
CA SER A 7 22.94 -16.54 -42.38
C SER A 7 21.52 -16.96 -42.72
N SER A 8 20.50 -16.45 -42.02
CA SER A 8 19.17 -16.18 -42.60
C SER A 8 18.29 -15.42 -41.60
N SER A 9 18.07 -14.14 -41.93
CA SER A 9 16.79 -13.41 -42.01
C SER A 9 15.79 -13.55 -40.85
N GLU A 10 15.54 -12.48 -40.08
CA GLU A 10 14.48 -11.48 -40.36
C GLU A 10 13.08 -12.08 -40.25
N ASP A 11 12.48 -11.94 -39.08
CA ASP A 11 11.04 -11.75 -38.91
C ASP A 11 10.82 -10.82 -37.71
N GLU A 12 10.87 -9.51 -38.00
CA GLU A 12 10.30 -8.48 -37.12
C GLU A 12 8.79 -8.64 -37.10
N VAL A 13 8.27 -9.40 -36.12
CA VAL A 13 6.84 -9.33 -35.79
C VAL A 13 6.60 -8.09 -34.94
N SER A 14 6.39 -6.98 -35.63
CA SER A 14 5.84 -5.74 -35.10
C SER A 14 4.42 -5.99 -34.59
N VAL A 15 4.30 -6.39 -33.32
CA VAL A 15 3.01 -6.41 -32.63
C VAL A 15 2.76 -5.00 -32.10
N SER A 16 2.09 -4.21 -32.92
CA SER A 16 1.48 -2.95 -32.47
C SER A 16 0.56 -3.25 -31.29
N PRO A 17 0.70 -2.55 -30.15
CA PRO A 17 -0.22 -2.73 -29.05
C PRO A 17 -1.63 -2.31 -29.51
N PRO A 18 -2.69 -3.04 -29.11
CA PRO A 18 -4.04 -2.58 -29.36
C PRO A 18 -4.23 -1.22 -28.68
N SER A 19 -4.49 -0.20 -29.51
CA SER A 19 -4.96 1.12 -29.11
C SER A 19 -6.35 0.96 -28.47
N TYR A 20 -6.38 0.66 -27.18
CA TYR A 20 -7.56 0.91 -26.37
C TYR A 20 -7.64 2.41 -26.14
N GLY A 21 -8.45 3.06 -26.99
CA GLY A 21 -8.96 4.39 -26.72
C GLY A 21 -9.78 4.35 -25.44
N VAL A 22 -9.13 4.68 -24.32
CA VAL A 22 -9.82 4.99 -23.08
C VAL A 22 -10.29 6.44 -23.22
N THR A 23 -11.54 6.62 -23.61
CA THR A 23 -12.23 7.90 -23.52
C THR A 23 -12.52 8.16 -22.05
N PHE A 24 -11.60 8.80 -21.33
CA PHE A 24 -11.90 9.39 -20.03
C PHE A 24 -12.59 10.74 -20.27
N THR A 25 -13.91 10.77 -20.12
CA THR A 25 -14.68 12.02 -20.08
C THR A 25 -14.85 12.43 -18.62
N ILE A 26 -13.96 13.29 -18.14
CA ILE A 26 -14.24 14.13 -16.97
C ILE A 26 -14.14 15.57 -17.47
N GLY A 27 -15.30 16.22 -17.65
CA GLY A 27 -15.40 17.62 -18.08
C GLY A 27 -15.96 17.86 -19.49
N GLY A 28 -16.86 17.02 -19.98
CA GLY A 28 -17.58 17.24 -21.24
C GLY A 28 -18.77 18.18 -21.07
N LEU A 29 -18.55 19.50 -21.10
CA LEU A 29 -19.60 20.47 -21.43
C LEU A 29 -19.70 20.58 -22.96
N PRO A 30 -20.80 20.14 -23.60
CA PRO A 30 -21.09 20.58 -24.96
C PRO A 30 -21.52 22.05 -24.91
N LEU A 31 -20.70 22.92 -25.50
CA LEU A 31 -21.09 24.27 -25.90
C LEU A 31 -22.08 24.17 -27.05
N SER A 32 -23.37 24.18 -26.74
CA SER A 32 -24.43 24.47 -27.70
C SER A 32 -25.15 25.74 -27.27
N GLY A 33 -24.86 26.82 -27.98
CA GLY A 33 -25.70 28.01 -27.97
C GLY A 33 -27.01 27.72 -28.69
N SER A 34 -28.13 28.04 -28.05
CA SER A 34 -29.34 28.41 -28.76
C SER A 34 -30.17 29.36 -27.90
N THR A 35 -30.43 30.52 -28.48
CA THR A 35 -31.20 31.63 -27.97
C THR A 35 -32.68 31.27 -27.84
N SER A 36 -33.30 31.57 -26.70
CA SER A 36 -34.74 31.88 -26.66
C SER A 36 -35.04 32.80 -25.48
N ALA A 37 -35.63 33.95 -25.81
CA ALA A 37 -36.09 34.99 -24.91
C ALA A 37 -37.22 34.51 -23.96
N GLY A 38 -37.27 35.08 -22.77
CA GLY A 38 -38.41 34.91 -21.85
C GLY A 38 -38.15 35.31 -20.39
N SER A 39 -38.12 36.63 -20.14
CA SER A 39 -38.46 37.43 -18.94
C SER A 39 -38.52 36.87 -17.49
N PRO A 40 -38.34 37.77 -16.48
CA PRO A 40 -37.64 37.48 -15.23
C PRO A 40 -38.56 37.14 -14.06
N ARG A 41 -38.05 36.34 -13.12
CA ARG A 41 -38.47 36.34 -11.72
C ARG A 41 -37.36 35.77 -10.83
N SER A 42 -36.75 36.65 -10.05
CA SER A 42 -36.14 36.32 -8.76
C SER A 42 -37.06 36.95 -7.69
N PRO A 43 -37.22 36.34 -6.50
CA PRO A 43 -36.10 36.28 -5.57
C PRO A 43 -35.91 34.94 -4.83
N SER A 44 -34.64 34.62 -4.61
CA SER A 44 -34.13 34.03 -3.37
C SER A 44 -34.72 32.67 -2.97
N GLU A 45 -34.41 31.64 -3.75
CA GLU A 45 -34.41 30.28 -3.21
C GLU A 45 -33.14 30.14 -2.36
N ALA A 46 -33.35 30.14 -1.04
CA ALA A 46 -32.30 29.89 -0.07
C ALA A 46 -31.59 28.59 -0.46
N ALA A 47 -30.27 28.67 -0.67
CA ALA A 47 -29.43 27.49 -0.77
C ALA A 47 -29.80 26.53 0.38
N PRO A 48 -29.98 25.22 0.11
CA PRO A 48 -30.29 24.29 1.18
C PRO A 48 -29.19 24.42 2.22
N ALA A 49 -29.59 24.82 3.43
CA ALA A 49 -28.74 24.83 4.60
C ALA A 49 -28.01 23.49 4.62
N SER A 50 -26.68 23.52 4.56
CA SER A 50 -25.84 22.35 4.68
C SER A 50 -26.28 21.63 5.95
N GLN A 51 -27.02 20.54 5.78
CA GLN A 51 -27.44 19.73 6.91
C GLN A 51 -26.16 19.32 7.64
N PRO A 52 -26.09 19.48 8.97
CA PRO A 52 -24.96 18.96 9.72
C PRO A 52 -24.85 17.46 9.41
N PRO A 53 -23.64 16.94 9.15
CA PRO A 53 -23.47 15.52 8.86
C PRO A 53 -24.14 14.69 9.95
N GLU A 54 -24.89 13.66 9.54
CA GLU A 54 -25.55 12.79 10.50
C GLU A 54 -24.50 12.09 11.39
N PRO A 55 -24.74 11.98 12.71
CA PRO A 55 -23.77 11.43 13.65
C PRO A 55 -23.36 9.98 13.36
N GLU A 56 -24.14 9.24 12.56
CA GLU A 56 -23.83 7.87 12.15
C GLU A 56 -22.68 7.79 11.14
N ASP A 57 -22.60 8.73 10.20
CA ASP A 57 -21.53 8.78 9.20
C ASP A 57 -20.18 9.15 9.86
N ASP A 58 -20.22 10.04 10.86
CA ASP A 58 -19.05 10.41 11.65
C ASP A 58 -18.50 9.23 12.46
N ASN A 59 -19.38 8.42 13.07
CA ASN A 59 -18.98 7.25 13.84
C ASN A 59 -18.39 6.15 12.95
N ARG A 60 -19.01 5.86 11.80
CA ARG A 60 -18.49 4.87 10.85
C ARG A 60 -17.13 5.28 10.31
N ARG A 61 -16.96 6.56 9.98
CA ARG A 61 -15.68 7.09 9.51
C ARG A 61 -14.60 6.98 10.59
N ARG A 62 -14.90 7.36 11.83
CA ARG A 62 -13.94 7.23 12.95
C ARG A 62 -13.51 5.78 13.17
N GLU A 63 -14.44 4.83 13.08
CA GLU A 63 -14.10 3.41 13.19
C GLU A 63 -13.19 2.95 12.04
N GLN A 64 -13.47 3.37 10.79
CA GLN A 64 -12.61 3.07 9.65
C GLN A 64 -11.21 3.67 9.81
N GLU A 65 -11.11 4.92 10.26
CA GLU A 65 -9.83 5.58 10.54
C GLU A 65 -9.05 4.87 11.66
N LYS A 66 -9.73 4.36 12.70
CA LYS A 66 -9.12 3.50 13.72
C LYS A 66 -8.49 2.26 13.09
N TRP A 67 -9.25 1.50 12.31
CA TRP A 67 -8.76 0.26 11.71
C TRP A 67 -7.62 0.51 10.71
N ALA A 68 -7.73 1.55 9.90
CA ALA A 68 -6.68 1.96 8.97
C ALA A 68 -5.40 2.38 9.70
N MET A 69 -5.53 3.06 10.85
CA MET A 69 -4.38 3.45 11.69
C MET A 69 -3.64 2.20 12.18
N LEU A 70 -4.35 1.25 12.79
CA LEU A 70 -3.76 0.03 13.35
C LEU A 70 -3.13 -0.84 12.27
N ALA A 71 -3.83 -1.08 11.16
CA ALA A 71 -3.30 -1.85 10.05
C ALA A 71 -2.06 -1.18 9.44
N GLY A 72 -2.09 0.16 9.28
CA GLY A 72 -0.96 0.93 8.77
C GLY A 72 0.27 0.85 9.66
N GLN A 73 0.12 1.06 10.97
CA GLN A 73 1.22 0.93 11.94
C GLN A 73 1.84 -0.47 11.89
N ALA A 74 1.02 -1.51 11.85
CA ALA A 74 1.48 -2.89 11.70
C ALA A 74 2.24 -3.13 10.39
N ALA A 75 1.73 -2.62 9.27
CA ALA A 75 2.40 -2.70 7.97
C ALA A 75 3.79 -2.03 7.98
N TYR A 76 3.90 -0.81 8.53
CA TYR A 76 5.20 -0.14 8.67
C TYR A 76 6.14 -0.87 9.63
N LYS A 77 5.63 -1.47 10.70
CA LYS A 77 6.41 -2.29 11.64
C LYS A 77 7.01 -3.52 10.95
N LEU A 78 6.23 -4.22 10.13
CA LEU A 78 6.71 -5.35 9.34
C LEU A 78 7.77 -4.93 8.33
N GLU A 79 7.53 -3.88 7.55
CA GLU A 79 8.51 -3.40 6.57
C GLU A 79 9.82 -2.98 7.23
N ALA A 80 9.75 -2.27 8.37
CA ALA A 80 10.94 -1.90 9.13
C ALA A 80 11.72 -3.15 9.60
N TYR A 81 11.03 -4.21 10.03
CA TYR A 81 11.67 -5.48 10.34
C TYR A 81 12.35 -6.09 9.11
N VAL A 82 11.67 -6.14 7.96
CA VAL A 82 12.24 -6.63 6.70
C VAL A 82 13.51 -5.86 6.34
N PHE A 83 13.50 -4.54 6.45
CA PHE A 83 14.67 -3.72 6.15
C PHE A 83 15.85 -4.08 7.05
N ARG A 84 15.62 -4.26 8.36
CA ARG A 84 16.67 -4.66 9.31
C ARG A 84 17.23 -6.06 9.04
N GLN A 85 16.42 -6.97 8.51
CA GLN A 85 16.87 -8.32 8.17
C GLN A 85 17.66 -8.35 6.85
N VAL A 86 17.33 -7.47 5.92
CA VAL A 86 17.85 -7.52 4.54
C VAL A 86 19.00 -6.56 4.30
N LEU A 87 18.87 -5.33 4.78
CA LEU A 87 19.81 -4.24 4.51
C LEU A 87 20.77 -4.04 5.69
N PRO A 88 21.98 -3.52 5.41
CA PRO A 88 22.89 -3.08 6.46
C PRO A 88 22.30 -1.85 7.20
N GLU A 89 22.58 -1.73 8.49
CA GLU A 89 21.96 -0.76 9.40
C GLU A 89 22.23 0.70 8.98
N GLU A 90 23.41 0.97 8.42
CA GLU A 90 23.83 2.29 7.95
C GLU A 90 22.95 2.84 6.82
N LEU A 91 22.27 1.95 6.09
CA LEU A 91 21.36 2.30 5.01
C LEU A 91 19.91 2.45 5.45
N ILE A 92 19.56 2.02 6.67
CA ILE A 92 18.20 2.12 7.21
C ILE A 92 18.03 3.48 7.87
N LYS A 93 17.86 4.52 7.04
CA LYS A 93 17.67 5.90 7.53
C LYS A 93 16.19 6.30 7.46
N PRO A 94 15.57 6.74 8.56
CA PRO A 94 14.15 7.10 8.61
C PRO A 94 13.70 8.11 7.55
N HIS A 95 14.62 9.00 7.13
CA HIS A 95 14.29 10.13 6.25
C HIS A 95 14.76 9.99 4.80
N ILE A 96 15.54 8.95 4.47
CA ILE A 96 16.29 8.93 3.21
C ILE A 96 15.87 7.75 2.34
N PHE A 97 15.86 6.50 2.84
CA PHE A 97 15.48 5.29 2.08
C PHE A 97 15.69 4.02 2.93
N PRO A 98 15.07 2.85 2.61
CA PRO A 98 13.87 2.62 1.79
C PRO A 98 12.57 2.96 2.54
N ARG A 99 11.53 3.39 1.81
CA ARG A 99 10.21 3.73 2.41
C ARG A 99 9.20 2.58 2.35
N ASN A 100 9.47 1.59 1.50
CA ASN A 100 8.65 0.41 1.28
C ASN A 100 9.51 -0.76 0.75
N ILE A 101 8.94 -1.97 0.65
CA ILE A 101 9.67 -3.15 0.15
C ILE A 101 10.08 -2.99 -1.33
N THR A 102 9.25 -2.36 -2.16
CA THR A 102 9.55 -2.13 -3.60
C THR A 102 10.78 -1.25 -3.78
N ASP A 103 10.91 -0.21 -2.96
CA ASP A 103 12.07 0.68 -2.88
C ASP A 103 13.33 -0.12 -2.54
N MET A 104 13.26 -0.95 -1.50
CA MET A 104 14.36 -1.85 -1.12
C MET A 104 14.76 -2.77 -2.28
N GLU A 105 13.79 -3.38 -2.97
CA GLU A 105 14.07 -4.24 -4.13
C GLU A 105 14.76 -3.49 -5.27
N ALA A 106 14.30 -2.27 -5.58
CA ALA A 106 14.91 -1.41 -6.59
C ALA A 106 16.35 -1.05 -6.23
N LEU A 107 16.64 -0.78 -4.95
CA LEU A 107 17.99 -0.51 -4.45
C LEU A 107 18.91 -1.73 -4.59
N ILE A 108 18.45 -2.90 -4.14
CA ILE A 108 19.21 -4.15 -4.27
C ILE A 108 19.56 -4.40 -5.75
N HIS A 109 18.60 -4.21 -6.64
CA HIS A 109 18.80 -4.38 -8.06
C HIS A 109 19.76 -3.34 -8.67
N LYS A 110 19.67 -2.07 -8.25
CA LYS A 110 20.58 -0.99 -8.69
C LYS A 110 22.03 -1.29 -8.33
N TYR A 111 22.31 -1.65 -7.08
CA TYR A 111 23.66 -1.99 -6.61
C TYR A 111 24.20 -3.30 -7.20
N GLY A 112 23.30 -4.25 -7.50
CA GLY A 112 23.66 -5.46 -8.23
C GLY A 112 24.17 -5.18 -9.64
N ARG A 113 23.60 -4.18 -10.34
CA ARG A 113 24.04 -3.78 -11.69
C ARG A 113 25.33 -2.97 -11.70
N SER A 114 25.58 -2.15 -10.69
CA SER A 114 26.78 -1.30 -10.60
C SER A 114 28.04 -2.03 -10.15
N GLY A 115 27.96 -3.32 -9.81
CA GLY A 115 29.08 -4.08 -9.25
C GLY A 115 29.39 -3.73 -7.79
N GLU A 116 28.59 -2.88 -7.16
CA GLU A 116 28.75 -2.45 -5.76
C GLU A 116 27.97 -3.33 -4.78
N ALA A 117 27.62 -4.57 -5.17
CA ALA A 117 26.82 -5.49 -4.36
C ALA A 117 27.42 -5.78 -2.97
N VAL A 118 28.75 -5.66 -2.83
CA VAL A 118 29.47 -5.80 -1.56
C VAL A 118 29.00 -4.79 -0.52
N ARG A 119 28.61 -3.57 -0.93
CA ARG A 119 28.08 -2.52 -0.03
C ARG A 119 26.73 -2.87 0.58
N LEU A 120 26.01 -3.84 0.01
CA LEU A 120 24.72 -4.29 0.52
C LEU A 120 24.82 -5.59 1.32
N GLU A 121 26.02 -6.07 1.66
CA GLU A 121 26.22 -7.23 2.54
C GLU A 121 25.34 -8.44 2.18
N ASN A 122 25.30 -8.80 0.90
CA ASN A 122 24.48 -9.90 0.38
C ASN A 122 22.95 -9.71 0.57
N ALA A 123 22.45 -8.46 0.62
CA ALA A 123 21.02 -8.15 0.74
C ALA A 123 20.14 -8.90 -0.27
N LYS A 124 20.63 -9.10 -1.50
CA LYS A 124 19.92 -9.87 -2.52
C LYS A 124 19.60 -11.30 -2.06
N GLU A 125 20.57 -11.96 -1.43
CA GLU A 125 20.41 -13.32 -0.94
C GLU A 125 19.60 -13.36 0.35
N LYS A 126 19.86 -12.43 1.30
CA LYS A 126 19.05 -12.27 2.52
C LYS A 126 17.56 -12.08 2.17
N TRP A 127 17.27 -11.23 1.19
CA TRP A 127 15.91 -11.00 0.73
C TRP A 127 15.28 -12.23 0.05
N LYS A 128 16.05 -12.94 -0.78
CA LYS A 128 15.60 -14.18 -1.41
C LYS A 128 15.26 -15.24 -0.36
N GLN A 129 16.10 -15.41 0.67
CA GLN A 129 15.87 -16.34 1.76
C GLN A 129 14.62 -15.97 2.55
N LEU A 130 14.45 -14.69 2.89
CA LEU A 130 13.26 -14.22 3.61
C LEU A 130 11.98 -14.42 2.80
N LYS A 131 12.01 -14.12 1.49
CA LYS A 131 10.88 -14.39 0.58
C LYS A 131 10.52 -15.87 0.51
N ASN A 132 11.52 -16.75 0.45
CA ASN A 132 11.28 -18.19 0.44
C ASN A 132 10.69 -18.68 1.76
N LYS A 133 11.22 -18.18 2.89
CA LYS A 133 10.75 -18.52 4.23
C LYS A 133 9.26 -18.20 4.40
N TRP A 134 8.84 -17.01 3.99
CA TRP A 134 7.47 -16.53 4.13
C TRP A 134 6.58 -16.78 2.90
N GLN A 135 7.08 -17.50 1.91
CA GLN A 135 6.37 -17.73 0.65
C GLN A 135 5.83 -16.41 0.05
N TRP A 136 6.67 -15.37 0.03
CA TRP A 136 6.23 -14.03 -0.29
C TRP A 136 5.71 -13.92 -1.74
N THR A 137 4.44 -13.55 -1.89
CA THR A 137 3.78 -13.37 -3.19
C THR A 137 3.52 -11.90 -3.50
N LYS A 138 3.10 -11.62 -4.75
CA LYS A 138 2.65 -10.28 -5.17
C LYS A 138 1.40 -9.82 -4.42
N ALA A 139 0.57 -10.75 -3.93
CA ALA A 139 -0.64 -10.42 -3.19
C ALA A 139 -0.31 -9.75 -1.84
N HIS A 140 0.76 -10.17 -1.17
CA HIS A 140 1.23 -9.51 0.05
C HIS A 140 1.63 -8.05 -0.22
N THR A 141 2.40 -7.81 -1.28
CA THR A 141 2.80 -6.45 -1.68
C THR A 141 1.57 -5.59 -2.00
N ALA A 142 0.56 -6.15 -2.66
CA ALA A 142 -0.69 -5.45 -2.95
C ALA A 142 -1.47 -5.11 -1.66
N ALA A 143 -1.62 -6.07 -0.74
CA ALA A 143 -2.28 -5.86 0.55
C ALA A 143 -1.60 -4.78 1.38
N LEU A 144 -0.27 -4.82 1.51
CA LEU A 144 0.50 -3.77 2.19
C LEU A 144 0.32 -2.40 1.54
N SER A 145 0.28 -2.35 0.20
CA SER A 145 0.07 -1.09 -0.54
C SER A 145 -1.30 -0.48 -0.26
N VAL A 146 -2.36 -1.29 -0.24
CA VAL A 146 -3.73 -0.84 0.06
C VAL A 146 -3.83 -0.32 1.50
N ILE A 147 -3.29 -1.07 2.46
CA ILE A 147 -3.28 -0.67 3.88
C ILE A 147 -2.52 0.65 4.07
N LYS A 148 -1.31 0.76 3.50
CA LYS A 148 -0.51 1.97 3.61
C LYS A 148 -1.18 3.16 2.93
N PHE A 149 -1.85 2.93 1.81
CA PHE A 149 -2.65 3.96 1.16
C PHE A 149 -3.77 4.44 2.09
N ALA A 150 -4.56 3.54 2.67
CA ALA A 150 -5.63 3.90 3.62
C ALA A 150 -5.09 4.69 4.82
N TYR A 151 -3.97 4.23 5.41
CA TYR A 151 -3.29 4.91 6.51
C TYR A 151 -2.88 6.35 6.17
N LEU A 152 -2.30 6.57 4.99
CA LEU A 152 -1.84 7.89 4.55
C LEU A 152 -2.99 8.86 4.24
N HIS A 153 -4.22 8.37 4.08
CA HIS A 153 -5.41 9.18 3.81
C HIS A 153 -6.28 9.42 5.06
N ILE A 154 -5.83 9.00 6.25
CA ILE A 154 -6.48 9.36 7.51
C ILE A 154 -6.42 10.89 7.67
N SER A 155 -7.57 11.52 7.87
CA SER A 155 -7.68 12.97 7.81
C SER A 155 -7.02 13.68 9.00
N ASN A 156 -7.12 13.09 10.20
CA ASN A 156 -6.45 13.59 11.40
C ASN A 156 -5.74 12.46 12.15
N PRO A 157 -4.55 12.04 11.68
CA PRO A 157 -3.87 10.86 12.24
C PRO A 157 -3.47 11.04 13.70
N LEU A 158 -3.15 12.26 14.14
CA LEU A 158 -2.80 12.54 15.54
C LEU A 158 -3.99 12.34 16.48
N GLU A 159 -5.17 12.84 16.09
CA GLU A 159 -6.40 12.66 16.88
C GLU A 159 -6.79 11.18 17.00
N VAL A 160 -6.64 10.41 15.92
CA VAL A 160 -6.89 8.97 15.94
C VAL A 160 -5.89 8.27 16.86
N MET A 161 -4.60 8.58 16.78
CA MET A 161 -3.58 8.00 17.67
C MET A 161 -3.80 8.33 19.15
N MET A 162 -4.25 9.54 19.48
CA MET A 162 -4.54 9.92 20.87
C MET A 162 -5.69 9.13 21.48
N ARG A 163 -6.57 8.55 20.65
CA ARG A 163 -7.71 7.73 21.08
C ARG A 163 -7.42 6.24 21.11
N LEU A 164 -6.29 5.81 20.54
CA LEU A 164 -5.83 4.44 20.61
C LEU A 164 -5.15 4.20 21.95
N ASP A 165 -5.42 3.04 22.57
CA ASP A 165 -4.66 2.64 23.73
C ASP A 165 -3.21 2.31 23.30
N ARG A 166 -2.24 2.50 24.19
CA ARG A 166 -0.81 2.29 23.88
C ARG A 166 -0.49 0.86 23.42
N ASN A 167 -1.34 -0.09 23.76
CA ASN A 167 -1.21 -1.50 23.42
C ASN A 167 -2.04 -1.90 22.18
N ASP A 168 -2.88 -1.00 21.69
CA ASP A 168 -3.66 -1.24 20.46
C ASP A 168 -2.67 -1.41 19.29
N GLY A 169 -2.82 -2.49 18.53
CA GLY A 169 -1.94 -2.82 17.40
C GLY A 169 -0.71 -3.67 17.72
N GLU A 170 -0.52 -4.08 18.99
CA GLU A 170 0.47 -5.11 19.33
C GLU A 170 -0.13 -6.52 19.41
N SER A 171 -1.46 -6.64 19.54
CA SER A 171 -2.14 -7.93 19.63
C SER A 171 -2.29 -8.61 18.28
N LEU A 172 -2.04 -9.91 18.23
CA LEU A 172 -2.28 -10.75 17.05
C LEU A 172 -3.71 -10.62 16.52
N LYS A 173 -4.69 -10.77 17.43
CA LYS A 173 -6.11 -10.81 17.10
C LYS A 173 -6.62 -9.45 16.63
N GLU A 174 -6.17 -8.39 17.29
CA GLU A 174 -6.54 -7.04 16.89
C GLU A 174 -5.94 -6.67 15.53
N THR A 175 -4.67 -7.00 15.30
CA THR A 175 -4.01 -6.76 14.02
C THR A 175 -4.70 -7.54 12.90
N ARG A 176 -5.07 -8.81 13.13
CA ARG A 176 -5.87 -9.60 12.18
C ARG A 176 -7.21 -8.91 11.86
N ARG A 177 -7.90 -8.42 12.88
CA ARG A 177 -9.16 -7.68 12.70
C ARG A 177 -8.94 -6.38 11.93
N ALA A 178 -7.89 -5.62 12.23
CA ALA A 178 -7.57 -4.38 11.55
C ALA A 178 -7.29 -4.61 10.05
N PHE A 179 -6.53 -5.65 9.71
CA PHE A 179 -6.29 -6.04 8.32
C PHE A 179 -7.59 -6.42 7.61
N ARG A 180 -8.42 -7.29 8.22
CA ARG A 180 -9.72 -7.69 7.67
C ARG A 180 -10.69 -6.51 7.48
N LYS A 181 -10.61 -5.47 8.30
CA LYS A 181 -11.45 -4.27 8.18
C LYS A 181 -10.93 -3.25 7.17
N SER A 182 -9.64 -3.29 6.86
CA SER A 182 -8.97 -2.30 5.99
C SER A 182 -8.72 -2.80 4.57
N LEU A 183 -8.79 -4.11 4.34
CA LEU A 183 -8.55 -4.73 3.04
C LEU A 183 -9.86 -5.04 2.31
N PRO A 184 -9.84 -5.09 0.96
CA PRO A 184 -10.91 -5.71 0.19
C PRO A 184 -10.86 -7.24 0.32
N THR A 185 -12.00 -7.89 0.10
CA THR A 185 -12.19 -9.33 0.35
C THR A 185 -11.18 -10.21 -0.40
N GLU A 186 -10.79 -9.82 -1.61
CA GLU A 186 -9.84 -10.54 -2.46
C GLU A 186 -8.43 -10.59 -1.87
N LEU A 187 -8.12 -9.70 -0.92
CA LEU A 187 -6.81 -9.61 -0.25
C LEU A 187 -6.85 -10.11 1.19
N TYR A 188 -7.98 -10.65 1.67
CA TYR A 188 -8.10 -11.14 3.04
C TYR A 188 -7.13 -12.26 3.38
N GLU A 189 -6.94 -13.23 2.48
CA GLU A 189 -6.02 -14.34 2.72
C GLU A 189 -4.57 -13.84 2.82
N ALA A 190 -4.16 -12.97 1.89
CA ALA A 190 -2.84 -12.35 1.93
C ALA A 190 -2.65 -11.48 3.19
N GLY A 191 -3.71 -10.80 3.63
CA GLY A 191 -3.71 -10.03 4.87
C GLY A 191 -3.51 -10.90 6.10
N ASP A 192 -4.22 -12.03 6.20
CA ASP A 192 -4.05 -12.98 7.30
C ASP A 192 -2.63 -13.58 7.29
N GLN A 193 -2.12 -13.96 6.11
CA GLN A 193 -0.75 -14.47 5.95
C GLN A 193 0.30 -13.44 6.41
N ILE A 194 0.12 -12.15 6.11
CA ILE A 194 0.99 -11.09 6.62
C ILE A 194 0.96 -11.03 8.15
N VAL A 195 -0.22 -11.16 8.76
CA VAL A 195 -0.37 -11.15 10.22
C VAL A 195 0.35 -12.35 10.85
N GLU A 196 0.29 -13.53 10.23
CA GLU A 196 1.08 -14.70 10.65
C GLU A 196 2.59 -14.45 10.52
N MET A 197 3.05 -13.83 9.43
CA MET A 197 4.47 -13.46 9.28
C MET A 197 4.93 -12.52 10.40
N MET A 198 4.09 -11.57 10.78
CA MET A 198 4.37 -10.66 11.88
C MET A 198 4.43 -11.38 13.24
N HIS A 199 3.54 -12.35 13.46
CA HIS A 199 3.57 -13.21 14.66
C HIS A 199 4.84 -14.04 14.71
N GLU A 200 5.19 -14.72 13.61
CA GLU A 200 6.41 -15.52 13.50
C GLU A 200 7.68 -14.69 13.71
N ALA A 201 7.65 -13.41 13.30
CA ALA A 201 8.73 -12.44 13.52
C ALA A 201 8.76 -11.86 14.96
N ASN A 202 7.88 -12.31 15.87
CA ASN A 202 7.69 -11.78 17.22
C ASN A 202 7.35 -10.28 17.24
N LEU A 203 6.67 -9.77 16.22
CA LEU A 203 6.22 -8.38 16.15
C LEU A 203 4.83 -8.18 16.80
N LEU A 204 4.11 -9.27 17.05
CA LEU A 204 2.79 -9.29 17.68
C LEU A 204 2.81 -10.19 18.90
N LYS A 205 2.01 -9.86 19.91
CA LYS A 205 1.85 -10.63 21.16
C LYS A 205 0.59 -11.46 21.12
N ASP A 206 0.63 -12.62 21.76
CA ASP A 206 -0.55 -13.42 22.05
C ASP A 206 -1.30 -12.86 23.26
N GLU A 207 -2.62 -13.01 23.30
CA GLU A 207 -3.44 -12.55 24.44
C GLU A 207 -2.98 -13.23 25.77
N SER A 208 -2.33 -14.39 25.71
CA SER A 208 -1.76 -15.09 26.87
C SER A 208 -0.52 -14.42 27.48
N SER A 209 0.22 -13.61 26.72
CA SER A 209 1.45 -12.95 27.17
C SER A 209 1.22 -11.53 27.72
N ILE A 210 -0.02 -11.04 27.68
CA ILE A 210 -0.38 -9.67 28.11
C ILE A 210 -0.77 -9.63 29.60
N ASN A 211 -1.09 -10.78 30.22
CA ASN A 211 -1.56 -10.87 31.62
C ASN A 211 -0.45 -11.14 32.66
N GLU A 212 0.83 -11.11 32.29
CA GLU A 212 1.96 -11.38 33.21
C GLU A 212 2.71 -10.12 33.69
N THR A 213 2.09 -8.93 33.67
CA THR A 213 2.70 -7.70 34.21
C THR A 213 1.82 -6.97 35.20
#